data_AF-R7HMC9-F1
#
_entry.id   AF-R7HMC9-F1
#
_cell.length_a   1.000
_cell.length_b   1.000
_cell.length_c   1.000
_cell.angle_alpha   90.00
_cell.angle_beta   90.00
_cell.angle_gamma   90.00
#
_symmetry.space_group_name_H-M   'P 1'
#
loop_
_entity.id
_entity.type
_entity.pdbx_description
1 polymer ?
#
loop_
_entity_poly.entity_id
_entity_poly.type
_entity_poly.pdbx_seq_one_letter_code
_entity_poly.pdbx_strand_id
1 'polypeptide(L)'
;MRLFGIILRIVEPILLISISVLVVCVLWTCEDKATLTDCLSESAVGLFWLFPITIPIAACLLVSLFVSLIKSVKTKNVYNKFIFGIHLFNIFVIQLTFLFLPSSGEPPTAQAMADNYYKHAEDMKCLVELIEDYVGNDGGIDYTNVNGKILALSIKSGGKWIHQKEINAQWQKGKTVAGISRHKLDVLDAYMHAANVQGVNSCDRRSISLLFRRYGYTKSVYEIYRSKDIAITDSYRQSNSYILFNDTIAFVYYGVYPGNSGFPDYKQFTDQMRQQKRLNCDKY
;
A
#
# COMPACT_ATOMS: atom_id res chain seq x y z
N MET A 1 -16.55 -34.59 -31.69
CA MET A 1 -15.67 -33.53 -32.21
C MET A 1 -16.34 -32.16 -32.38
N ARG A 2 -17.51 -32.03 -33.03
CA ARG A 2 -18.22 -30.73 -33.19
C ARG A 2 -18.58 -30.03 -31.87
N LEU A 3 -19.14 -30.78 -30.91
CA LEU A 3 -19.53 -30.23 -29.60
C LEU A 3 -18.33 -29.66 -28.83
N PHE A 4 -17.21 -30.39 -28.85
CA PHE A 4 -15.94 -29.96 -28.24
C PHE A 4 -15.39 -28.67 -28.87
N GLY A 5 -15.48 -28.53 -30.20
CA GLY A 5 -15.11 -27.30 -30.90
C GLY A 5 -16.01 -26.10 -30.59
N ILE A 6 -17.29 -26.33 -30.29
CA ILE A 6 -18.23 -25.27 -29.87
C ILE A 6 -17.92 -24.86 -28.41
N ILE A 7 -17.70 -25.82 -27.52
CA ILE A 7 -17.34 -25.57 -26.12
C ILE A 7 -16.06 -24.73 -26.06
N LEU A 8 -15.01 -25.08 -26.81
CA LEU A 8 -13.78 -24.31 -26.85
C LEU A 8 -13.99 -22.87 -27.33
N ARG A 9 -14.84 -22.65 -28.35
CA ARG A 9 -15.17 -21.29 -28.85
C ARG A 9 -15.94 -20.42 -27.86
N ILE A 10 -16.53 -21.00 -26.82
CA ILE A 10 -17.23 -20.26 -25.77
C ILE A 10 -16.32 -20.06 -24.55
N VAL A 11 -15.62 -21.11 -24.13
CA VAL A 11 -14.75 -21.08 -22.94
C VAL A 11 -13.55 -20.16 -23.14
N GLU A 12 -12.96 -20.16 -24.34
CA GLU A 12 -11.82 -19.32 -24.69
C GLU A 12 -12.07 -17.81 -24.50
N PRO A 13 -13.10 -17.19 -25.12
CA PRO A 13 -13.35 -15.76 -24.92
C PRO A 13 -13.73 -15.43 -23.48
N ILE A 14 -14.49 -16.28 -22.78
CA ILE A 14 -14.82 -16.08 -21.36
C ILE A 14 -13.53 -15.98 -20.55
N LEU A 15 -12.61 -16.90 -20.76
CA LEU A 15 -11.37 -16.93 -20.01
C LEU A 15 -10.44 -15.76 -20.35
N LEU A 16 -10.33 -15.39 -21.62
CA LEU A 16 -9.54 -14.23 -22.04
C LEU A 16 -10.10 -12.92 -21.49
N ILE A 17 -11.42 -12.77 -21.44
CA ILE A 17 -12.09 -11.63 -20.82
C ILE A 17 -11.87 -11.64 -19.31
N SER A 18 -11.99 -12.80 -18.64
CA SER A 18 -11.71 -12.92 -17.20
C SER A 18 -10.28 -12.51 -16.86
N ILE A 19 -9.28 -12.92 -17.66
CA ILE A 19 -7.90 -12.46 -17.52
C ILE A 19 -7.83 -10.94 -17.72
N SER A 20 -8.49 -10.40 -18.74
CA SER A 20 -8.50 -8.96 -19.01
C SER A 20 -9.06 -8.17 -17.83
N VAL A 21 -10.17 -8.62 -17.25
CA VAL A 21 -10.80 -8.02 -16.06
C VAL A 21 -9.86 -8.10 -14.87
N LEU A 22 -9.23 -9.25 -14.62
CA LEU A 22 -8.27 -9.41 -13.52
C LEU A 22 -7.09 -8.44 -13.69
N VAL A 23 -6.53 -8.35 -14.90
CA VAL A 23 -5.43 -7.43 -15.19
C VAL A 23 -5.86 -5.99 -14.96
N VAL A 24 -7.03 -5.57 -15.46
CA VAL A 24 -7.54 -4.22 -15.22
C VAL A 24 -7.74 -3.94 -13.72
N CYS A 25 -8.28 -4.91 -12.96
CA CYS A 25 -8.44 -4.78 -11.51
C CYS A 25 -7.09 -4.60 -10.80
N VAL A 26 -6.07 -5.38 -11.17
CA VAL A 26 -4.70 -5.24 -10.62
C VAL A 26 -4.13 -3.87 -10.97
N LEU A 27 -4.24 -3.44 -12.23
CA LEU A 27 -3.71 -2.15 -12.67
C LEU A 27 -4.43 -0.98 -11.99
N TRP A 28 -5.73 -1.12 -11.69
CA TRP A 28 -6.52 -0.10 -11.00
C TRP A 28 -6.02 0.19 -9.57
N THR A 29 -5.43 -0.81 -8.91
CA THR A 29 -4.88 -0.66 -7.55
C THR A 29 -3.42 -0.23 -7.54
N CYS A 30 -2.74 -0.21 -8.68
CA CYS A 30 -1.32 0.13 -8.78
C CYS A 30 -1.11 1.64 -8.85
N GLU A 31 -0.30 2.16 -7.92
CA GLU A 31 0.02 3.59 -7.86
C GLU A 31 1.44 3.89 -8.35
N ASP A 32 2.31 2.89 -8.26
CA ASP A 32 3.70 2.95 -8.68
C ASP A 32 4.19 1.56 -9.14
N LYS A 33 5.43 1.50 -9.66
CA LYS A 33 6.03 0.27 -10.17
C LYS A 33 6.22 -0.82 -9.10
N ALA A 34 6.50 -0.44 -7.84
CA ALA A 34 6.64 -1.37 -6.72
C ALA A 34 5.31 -2.03 -6.38
N THR A 35 4.21 -1.27 -6.34
CA THR A 35 2.86 -1.81 -6.12
C THR A 35 2.51 -2.83 -7.19
N LEU A 36 2.78 -2.51 -8.46
CA LEU A 36 2.56 -3.46 -9.55
C LEU A 36 3.44 -4.71 -9.42
N THR A 37 4.70 -4.54 -9.03
CA THR A 37 5.63 -5.68 -8.81
C THR A 37 5.12 -6.57 -7.68
N ASP A 38 4.68 -5.99 -6.58
CA ASP A 38 4.10 -6.70 -5.45
C ASP A 38 2.82 -7.44 -5.85
N CYS A 39 1.87 -6.79 -6.53
CA CYS A 39 0.65 -7.43 -7.03
C CYS A 39 0.96 -8.65 -7.93
N LEU A 40 1.94 -8.51 -8.82
CA LEU A 40 2.37 -9.59 -9.71
C LEU A 40 3.02 -10.73 -8.93
N SER A 41 3.83 -10.41 -7.92
CA SER A 41 4.44 -11.41 -7.04
C SER A 41 3.41 -12.20 -6.24
N GLU A 42 2.40 -11.52 -5.68
CA GLU A 42 1.28 -12.14 -4.96
C GLU A 42 0.47 -13.06 -5.88
N SER A 43 0.20 -12.59 -7.09
CA SER A 43 -0.49 -13.38 -8.12
C SER A 43 0.32 -14.62 -8.52
N ALA A 44 1.64 -14.48 -8.69
CA ALA A 44 2.55 -15.59 -9.01
C ALA A 44 2.60 -16.63 -7.88
N VAL A 45 2.57 -16.20 -6.64
CA VAL A 45 2.58 -17.08 -5.47
C VAL A 45 1.24 -17.79 -5.30
N GLY A 46 0.12 -17.09 -5.48
CA GLY A 46 -1.20 -17.72 -5.54
C GLY A 46 -1.28 -18.79 -6.64
N LEU A 47 -0.71 -18.52 -7.81
CA LEU A 47 -0.59 -19.49 -8.91
C LEU A 47 0.31 -20.67 -8.56
N PHE A 48 1.41 -20.44 -7.83
CA PHE A 48 2.32 -21.47 -7.35
C PHE A 48 1.67 -22.36 -6.28
N TRP A 49 0.88 -21.82 -5.34
CA TRP A 49 0.16 -22.65 -4.36
C TRP A 49 -0.91 -23.53 -4.99
N LEU A 50 -1.46 -23.12 -6.12
CA LEU A 50 -2.43 -23.89 -6.89
C LEU A 50 -1.77 -24.77 -7.96
N PHE A 51 -0.43 -24.92 -7.99
CA PHE A 51 0.32 -25.57 -9.08
C PHE A 51 -0.20 -26.94 -9.55
N PRO A 52 -0.77 -27.84 -8.71
CA PRO A 52 -1.26 -29.14 -9.20
C PRO A 52 -2.46 -28.98 -10.15
N ILE A 53 -3.22 -27.90 -9.99
CA ILE A 53 -4.40 -27.56 -10.79
C ILE A 53 -4.05 -26.49 -11.84
N THR A 54 -3.24 -25.49 -11.49
CA THR A 54 -2.89 -24.38 -12.37
C THR A 54 -1.86 -24.74 -13.42
N ILE A 55 -0.91 -25.67 -13.22
CA ILE A 55 0.05 -26.02 -14.27
C ILE A 55 -0.63 -26.70 -15.47
N PRO A 56 -1.49 -27.72 -15.30
CA PRO A 56 -2.20 -28.34 -16.43
C PRO A 56 -3.13 -27.35 -17.13
N ILE A 57 -3.86 -26.54 -16.37
CA ILE A 57 -4.75 -25.51 -16.91
C ILE A 57 -3.93 -24.44 -17.63
N ALA A 58 -2.86 -23.90 -17.02
CA ALA A 58 -2.00 -22.89 -17.63
C ALA A 58 -1.28 -23.41 -18.87
N ALA A 59 -0.86 -24.67 -18.91
CA ALA A 59 -0.28 -25.29 -20.10
C ALA A 59 -1.34 -25.45 -21.20
N CYS A 60 -2.53 -25.95 -20.89
CA CYS A 60 -3.65 -26.01 -21.85
C CYS A 60 -4.06 -24.62 -22.34
N LEU A 61 -4.05 -23.62 -21.45
CA LEU A 61 -4.35 -22.24 -21.76
C LEU A 61 -3.27 -21.62 -22.62
N LEU A 62 -1.98 -21.78 -22.30
CA LEU A 62 -0.85 -21.29 -23.09
C LEU A 62 -0.84 -21.91 -24.48
N VAL A 63 -1.06 -23.23 -24.59
CA VAL A 63 -1.16 -23.93 -25.88
C VAL A 63 -2.40 -23.45 -26.64
N SER A 64 -3.55 -23.30 -25.98
CA SER A 64 -4.78 -22.76 -26.60
C SER A 64 -4.58 -21.32 -27.05
N LEU A 65 -3.95 -20.47 -26.23
CA LEU A 65 -3.59 -19.08 -26.52
C LEU A 65 -2.65 -19.02 -27.72
N PHE A 66 -1.61 -19.85 -27.77
CA PHE A 66 -0.68 -19.91 -28.91
C PHE A 66 -1.37 -20.38 -30.20
N VAL A 67 -2.17 -21.45 -30.12
CA VAL A 67 -2.92 -21.96 -31.27
C VAL A 67 -3.95 -20.93 -31.75
N SER A 68 -4.60 -20.23 -30.82
CA SER A 68 -5.57 -19.18 -31.10
C SER A 68 -4.92 -17.93 -31.68
N LEU A 69 -3.76 -17.53 -31.17
CA LEU A 69 -2.95 -16.44 -31.72
C LEU A 69 -2.51 -16.76 -33.16
N ILE A 70 -2.01 -17.97 -33.41
CA ILE A 70 -1.61 -18.41 -34.76
C ILE A 70 -2.82 -18.44 -35.70
N LYS A 71 -3.96 -18.98 -35.25
CA LYS A 71 -5.21 -19.01 -36.04
C LYS A 71 -5.73 -17.61 -36.31
N SER A 72 -5.69 -16.73 -35.32
CA SER A 72 -6.24 -15.38 -35.44
C SER A 72 -5.43 -14.51 -36.40
N VAL A 73 -4.10 -14.69 -36.44
CA VAL A 73 -3.21 -14.07 -37.44
C VAL A 73 -3.46 -14.64 -38.84
N LYS A 74 -3.70 -15.95 -38.97
CA LYS A 74 -3.86 -16.61 -40.29
C LYS A 74 -5.25 -16.46 -40.91
N THR A 75 -6.31 -16.25 -40.12
CA THR A 75 -7.70 -16.25 -40.63
C THR A 75 -8.38 -14.90 -40.47
N LYS A 76 -8.79 -14.27 -41.59
CA LYS A 76 -9.30 -12.89 -41.68
C LYS A 76 -10.74 -12.66 -41.17
N ASN A 77 -11.30 -13.54 -40.34
CA ASN A 77 -12.67 -13.36 -39.83
C ASN A 77 -12.70 -12.37 -38.64
N VAL A 78 -13.80 -11.62 -38.48
CA VAL A 78 -14.02 -10.61 -37.44
C VAL A 78 -13.81 -11.19 -36.03
N TYR A 79 -14.34 -12.38 -35.76
CA TYR A 79 -14.17 -13.07 -34.47
C TYR A 79 -12.68 -13.26 -34.12
N ASN A 80 -11.89 -13.71 -35.09
CA ASN A 80 -10.47 -13.93 -34.90
C ASN A 80 -9.69 -12.62 -34.65
N LYS A 81 -10.05 -11.54 -35.36
CA LYS A 81 -9.46 -10.22 -35.10
C LYS A 81 -9.79 -9.72 -33.69
N PHE A 82 -11.00 -9.97 -33.19
CA PHE A 82 -11.40 -9.64 -31.83
C PHE A 82 -10.59 -10.41 -30.78
N ILE A 83 -10.48 -11.73 -30.93
CA ILE A 83 -9.68 -12.60 -30.04
C ILE A 83 -8.20 -12.17 -30.06
N PHE A 84 -7.64 -11.88 -31.24
CA PHE A 84 -6.29 -11.33 -31.37
C PHE A 84 -6.11 -10.02 -30.59
N GLY A 85 -7.08 -9.11 -30.66
CA GLY A 85 -7.06 -7.85 -29.91
C GLY A 85 -7.00 -8.08 -28.39
N ILE A 86 -7.77 -9.04 -27.85
CA ILE A 86 -7.72 -9.37 -26.42
C ILE A 86 -6.37 -9.98 -26.04
N HIS A 87 -5.79 -10.83 -26.89
CA HIS A 87 -4.44 -11.35 -26.65
C HIS A 87 -3.39 -10.24 -26.61
N LEU A 88 -3.40 -9.32 -27.57
CA LEU A 88 -2.50 -8.18 -27.58
C LEU A 88 -2.68 -7.33 -26.31
N PHE A 89 -3.92 -7.06 -25.92
CA PHE A 89 -4.21 -6.36 -24.67
C PHE A 89 -3.58 -7.09 -23.47
N ASN A 90 -3.87 -8.37 -23.27
CA ASN A 90 -3.37 -9.13 -22.12
C ASN A 90 -1.84 -9.26 -22.08
N ILE A 91 -1.18 -9.32 -23.24
CA ILE A 91 0.30 -9.42 -23.32
C ILE A 91 0.95 -8.07 -23.04
N PHE A 92 0.45 -7.00 -23.66
CA PHE A 92 1.15 -5.71 -23.66
C PHE A 92 0.71 -4.78 -22.54
N VAL A 93 -0.50 -4.91 -21.99
CA VAL A 93 -1.04 -3.90 -21.06
C VAL A 93 -0.21 -3.75 -19.79
N ILE A 94 0.31 -4.84 -19.21
CA ILE A 94 1.16 -4.77 -18.01
C ILE A 94 2.49 -4.08 -18.32
N GLN A 95 3.14 -4.46 -19.43
CA GLN A 95 4.42 -3.89 -19.85
C GLN A 95 4.28 -2.40 -20.18
N LEU A 96 3.22 -2.04 -20.91
CA LEU A 96 2.88 -0.65 -21.22
C LEU A 96 2.59 0.13 -19.93
N THR A 97 1.82 -0.43 -19.00
CA THR A 97 1.53 0.25 -17.74
C THR A 97 2.79 0.45 -16.90
N PHE A 98 3.71 -0.51 -16.89
CA PHE A 98 5.01 -0.38 -16.23
C PHE A 98 5.88 0.76 -16.79
N LEU A 99 5.72 1.12 -18.08
CA LEU A 99 6.41 2.27 -18.68
C LEU A 99 5.84 3.61 -18.19
N PHE A 100 4.54 3.68 -17.92
CA PHE A 100 3.85 4.91 -17.52
C PHE A 100 3.72 5.09 -16.01
N LEU A 101 3.82 4.01 -15.22
CA LEU A 101 3.77 4.10 -13.77
C LEU A 101 4.99 4.88 -13.24
N PRO A 102 4.81 5.74 -12.24
CA PRO A 102 5.92 6.45 -11.61
C PRO A 102 6.89 5.45 -10.98
N SER A 103 8.18 5.80 -11.00
CA SER A 103 9.19 5.05 -10.25
C SER A 103 8.89 5.13 -8.76
N SER A 104 9.01 4.02 -8.04
CA SER A 104 8.78 3.96 -6.59
C SER A 104 9.97 4.44 -5.77
N GLY A 105 11.09 4.79 -6.40
CA GLY A 105 12.34 5.09 -5.71
C GLY A 105 12.92 3.85 -5.03
N GLU A 106 13.71 4.07 -3.97
CA GLU A 106 14.23 2.99 -3.13
C GLU A 106 13.31 2.74 -1.92
N PRO A 107 13.26 1.51 -1.39
CA PRO A 107 12.55 1.23 -0.14
C PRO A 107 13.07 2.13 0.99
N PRO A 108 12.18 2.73 1.81
CA PRO A 108 12.59 3.60 2.90
C PRO A 108 13.47 2.87 3.92
N THR A 109 14.59 3.47 4.26
CA THR A 109 15.53 2.97 5.29
C THR A 109 15.20 3.55 6.67
N ALA A 110 15.62 2.86 7.73
CA ALA A 110 15.54 3.37 9.10
C ALA A 110 16.38 4.65 9.24
N GLN A 111 17.54 4.72 8.58
CA GLN A 111 18.34 5.95 8.54
C GLN A 111 17.58 7.12 7.91
N ALA A 112 16.90 6.93 6.78
CA ALA A 112 16.12 7.99 6.14
C ALA A 112 14.98 8.49 7.03
N MET A 113 14.36 7.59 7.80
CA MET A 113 13.38 7.97 8.82
C MET A 113 13.99 8.79 9.95
N ALA A 114 15.16 8.39 10.46
CA ALA A 114 15.87 9.15 11.47
C ALA A 114 16.24 10.55 10.99
N ASP A 115 16.83 10.67 9.79
CA ASP A 115 17.23 11.94 9.19
C ASP A 115 16.02 12.87 8.99
N ASN A 116 14.90 12.31 8.53
CA ASN A 116 13.66 13.06 8.37
C ASN A 116 13.11 13.54 9.73
N TYR A 117 13.09 12.66 10.74
CA TYR A 117 12.67 13.02 12.08
C TYR A 117 13.52 14.14 12.65
N TYR A 118 14.85 14.05 12.58
CA TYR A 118 15.74 15.10 13.07
C TYR A 118 15.52 16.45 12.39
N LYS A 119 15.19 16.44 11.09
CA LYS A 119 14.95 17.66 10.32
C LYS A 119 13.57 18.29 10.60
N HIS A 120 12.56 17.47 10.89
CA HIS A 120 11.15 17.87 10.95
C HIS A 120 10.48 17.60 12.31
N ALA A 121 11.27 17.46 13.38
CA ALA A 121 10.77 17.06 14.70
C ALA A 121 9.68 18.00 15.24
N GLU A 122 9.87 19.32 15.11
CA GLU A 122 8.88 20.31 15.57
C GLU A 122 7.60 20.24 14.73
N ASP A 123 7.70 20.10 13.40
CA ASP A 123 6.53 19.97 12.53
C ASP A 123 5.74 18.69 12.84
N MET A 124 6.43 17.57 13.10
CA MET A 124 5.81 16.31 13.54
C MET A 124 5.10 16.47 14.88
N LYS A 125 5.71 17.18 15.83
CA LYS A 125 5.10 17.46 17.12
C LYS A 125 3.83 18.30 16.96
N CYS A 126 3.88 19.39 16.20
CA CYS A 126 2.69 20.21 15.95
C CYS A 126 1.60 19.43 15.19
N LEU A 127 1.97 18.54 14.27
CA LEU A 127 1.03 17.65 13.61
C LEU A 127 0.33 16.71 14.60
N VAL A 128 1.07 16.12 15.54
CA VAL A 128 0.50 15.27 16.60
C VAL A 128 -0.49 16.05 17.46
N GLU A 129 -0.11 17.24 17.94
CA GLU A 129 -0.97 18.11 18.73
C GLU A 129 -2.26 18.49 17.97
N LEU A 130 -2.14 18.78 16.67
CA LEU A 130 -3.28 19.08 15.80
C LEU A 130 -4.24 17.88 15.67
N ILE A 131 -3.70 16.67 15.52
CA ILE A 131 -4.52 15.44 15.44
C ILE A 131 -5.28 15.26 16.75
N GLU A 132 -4.63 15.46 17.89
CA GLU A 132 -5.27 15.34 19.20
C GLU A 132 -6.39 16.37 19.42
N ASP A 133 -6.19 17.62 18.98
CA ASP A 133 -7.23 18.66 18.99
C ASP A 133 -8.43 18.28 18.11
N TYR A 134 -8.17 17.76 16.91
CA TYR A 134 -9.23 17.45 15.96
C TYR A 134 -10.06 16.24 16.33
N VAL A 135 -9.41 15.23 16.90
CA VAL A 135 -9.99 13.90 17.09
C VAL A 135 -10.48 13.70 18.53
N GLY A 136 -9.83 14.32 19.51
CA GLY A 136 -10.08 14.10 20.93
C GLY A 136 -9.84 12.65 21.38
N ASN A 137 -10.26 12.32 22.60
CA ASN A 137 -9.93 11.04 23.25
C ASN A 137 -10.75 9.82 22.76
N ASP A 138 -11.89 10.07 22.09
CA ASP A 138 -12.84 9.04 21.63
C ASP A 138 -13.04 9.00 20.11
N GLY A 139 -12.49 9.99 19.40
CA GLY A 139 -12.52 10.02 17.96
C GLY A 139 -11.46 9.13 17.34
N GLY A 140 -11.39 9.19 16.01
CA GLY A 140 -10.29 8.62 15.25
C GLY A 140 -10.21 9.23 13.86
N ILE A 141 -9.03 9.22 13.27
CA ILE A 141 -8.83 9.60 11.87
C ILE A 141 -7.87 8.63 11.21
N ASP A 142 -8.20 8.20 10.01
CA ASP A 142 -7.31 7.49 9.09
C ASP A 142 -7.29 8.29 7.79
N TYR A 143 -6.20 9.01 7.56
CA TYR A 143 -6.07 9.90 6.41
C TYR A 143 -4.72 9.68 5.74
N THR A 144 -4.74 9.37 4.44
CA THR A 144 -3.53 9.21 3.62
C THR A 144 -3.70 9.99 2.34
N ASN A 145 -2.76 10.88 2.06
CA ASN A 145 -2.69 11.67 0.85
C ASN A 145 -1.30 11.53 0.23
N VAL A 146 -1.26 10.99 -0.99
CA VAL A 146 -0.03 10.83 -1.75
C VAL A 146 -0.16 11.61 -3.04
N ASN A 147 0.66 12.66 -3.18
CA ASN A 147 0.72 13.50 -4.38
C ASN A 147 -0.66 14.08 -4.78
N GLY A 148 -1.46 14.51 -3.80
CA GLY A 148 -2.79 15.08 -4.01
C GLY A 148 -3.91 14.03 -4.20
N LYS A 149 -3.57 12.73 -4.21
CA LYS A 149 -4.54 11.64 -4.27
C LYS A 149 -4.83 11.14 -2.85
N ILE A 150 -6.08 11.30 -2.40
CA ILE A 150 -6.55 10.74 -1.14
C ILE A 150 -6.74 9.23 -1.30
N LEU A 151 -5.91 8.45 -0.61
CA LEU A 151 -5.88 7.00 -0.69
C LEU A 151 -6.73 6.34 0.41
N ALA A 152 -6.75 6.98 1.57
CA ALA A 152 -7.57 6.57 2.71
C ALA A 152 -8.14 7.82 3.36
N LEU A 153 -9.44 7.78 3.66
CA LEU A 153 -10.11 8.78 4.48
C LEU A 153 -11.23 8.11 5.26
N SER A 154 -11.04 7.97 6.56
CA SER A 154 -12.07 7.53 7.50
C SER A 154 -11.98 8.35 8.79
N ILE A 155 -13.14 8.69 9.36
CA ILE A 155 -13.25 9.45 10.61
C ILE A 155 -14.13 8.65 11.56
N LYS A 156 -13.67 8.42 12.78
CA LYS A 156 -14.43 7.71 13.81
C LYS A 156 -15.21 8.71 14.68
N SER A 157 -16.50 8.44 14.83
CA SER A 157 -17.44 9.23 15.63
C SER A 157 -18.32 8.29 16.44
N GLY A 158 -18.37 8.44 17.77
CA GLY A 158 -19.24 7.64 18.63
C GLY A 158 -19.03 6.12 18.47
N GLY A 159 -17.79 5.68 18.29
CA GLY A 159 -17.43 4.27 18.10
C GLY A 159 -17.59 3.73 16.68
N LYS A 160 -18.19 4.48 15.74
CA LYS A 160 -18.37 4.06 14.35
C LYS A 160 -17.42 4.79 13.41
N TRP A 161 -16.82 4.06 12.47
CA TRP A 161 -16.05 4.64 11.36
C TRP A 161 -16.98 5.10 10.25
N ILE A 162 -16.77 6.33 9.80
CA ILE A 162 -17.42 6.94 8.64
C ILE A 162 -16.37 7.02 7.54
N HIS A 163 -16.69 6.51 6.35
CA HIS A 163 -15.72 6.38 5.26
C HIS A 163 -15.87 7.49 4.21
N GLN A 164 -14.83 7.66 3.38
CA GLN A 164 -14.64 8.72 2.41
C GLN A 164 -15.90 9.12 1.61
N LYS A 165 -16.67 8.15 1.09
CA LYS A 165 -17.88 8.43 0.30
C LYS A 165 -18.93 9.18 1.12
N GLU A 166 -19.16 8.75 2.36
CA GLU A 166 -20.11 9.39 3.27
C GLU A 166 -19.57 10.73 3.76
N ILE A 167 -18.27 10.80 4.08
CA ILE A 167 -17.61 12.05 4.48
C ILE A 167 -17.77 13.13 3.40
N ASN A 168 -17.43 12.80 2.15
CA ASN A 168 -17.54 13.72 1.03
C ASN A 168 -18.99 14.17 0.81
N ALA A 169 -19.97 13.27 0.97
CA ALA A 169 -21.39 13.62 0.86
C ALA A 169 -21.85 14.59 1.96
N GLN A 170 -21.29 14.52 3.17
CA GLN A 170 -21.57 15.47 4.25
C GLN A 170 -20.89 16.83 3.99
N TRP A 171 -19.62 16.83 3.58
CA TRP A 171 -18.89 18.06 3.26
C TRP A 171 -19.50 18.83 2.08
N GLN A 172 -19.99 18.14 1.05
CA GLN A 172 -20.73 18.76 -0.06
C GLN A 172 -22.01 19.50 0.40
N LYS A 173 -22.59 19.06 1.52
CA LYS A 173 -23.75 19.72 2.15
C LYS A 173 -23.35 20.80 3.15
N GLY A 174 -22.06 21.15 3.23
CA GLY A 174 -21.51 22.10 4.21
C GLY A 174 -21.50 21.59 5.65
N LYS A 175 -21.70 20.29 5.88
CA LYS A 175 -21.75 19.68 7.21
C LYS A 175 -20.40 19.09 7.59
N THR A 176 -20.04 19.14 8.87
CA THR A 176 -18.84 18.48 9.41
C THR A 176 -19.09 17.02 9.76
N VAL A 177 -18.05 16.19 9.80
CA VAL A 177 -18.08 14.82 10.30
C VAL A 177 -17.25 14.73 11.56
N ALA A 178 -17.86 14.39 12.70
CA ALA A 178 -17.19 14.39 14.01
C ALA A 178 -16.48 15.73 14.35
N GLY A 179 -17.04 16.86 13.92
CA GLY A 179 -16.41 18.18 14.07
C GLY A 179 -15.26 18.47 13.08
N ILE A 180 -14.90 17.52 12.22
CA ILE A 180 -13.89 17.68 11.17
C ILE A 180 -14.58 18.17 9.88
N SER A 181 -14.19 19.37 9.45
CA SER A 181 -14.60 19.99 8.19
C SER A 181 -13.61 19.70 7.07
N ARG A 182 -13.98 19.99 5.83
CA ARG A 182 -13.05 19.94 4.69
C ARG A 182 -11.84 20.86 4.92
N HIS A 183 -12.08 22.07 5.43
CA HIS A 183 -11.01 23.02 5.74
C HIS A 183 -10.04 22.48 6.80
N LYS A 184 -10.56 21.84 7.87
CA LYS A 184 -9.70 21.18 8.87
C LYS A 184 -8.83 20.09 8.22
N LEU A 185 -9.37 19.33 7.27
CA LEU A 185 -8.59 18.35 6.52
C LEU A 185 -7.49 19.02 5.68
N ASP A 186 -7.79 20.13 5.01
CA ASP A 186 -6.79 20.86 4.20
C ASP A 186 -5.66 21.43 5.08
N VAL A 187 -5.98 21.87 6.32
CA VAL A 187 -4.97 22.27 7.32
C VAL A 187 -4.13 21.06 7.75
N LEU A 188 -4.77 19.93 8.06
CA LEU A 188 -4.05 18.70 8.41
C LEU A 188 -3.07 18.27 7.30
N ASP A 189 -3.50 18.37 6.03
CA ASP A 189 -2.68 18.07 4.85
C ASP A 189 -1.45 18.99 4.77
N ALA A 190 -1.59 20.28 5.07
CA ALA A 190 -0.47 21.22 5.12
C ALA A 190 0.56 20.85 6.21
N TYR A 191 0.10 20.45 7.40
CA TYR A 191 0.99 19.98 8.48
C TYR A 191 1.66 18.65 8.13
N MET A 192 0.95 17.73 7.47
CA MET A 192 1.54 16.50 6.95
C MET A 192 2.64 16.79 5.93
N HIS A 193 2.42 17.75 5.02
CA HIS A 193 3.42 18.21 4.07
C HIS A 193 4.64 18.84 4.75
N ALA A 194 4.45 19.67 5.78
CA ALA A 194 5.53 20.28 6.56
C ALA A 194 6.38 19.22 7.29
N ALA A 195 5.72 18.25 7.93
CA ALA A 195 6.37 17.11 8.60
C ALA A 195 6.97 16.06 7.64
N ASN A 196 6.77 16.24 6.33
CA ASN A 196 7.19 15.34 5.26
C ASN A 196 6.68 13.89 5.45
N VAL A 197 5.39 13.76 5.77
CA VAL A 197 4.67 12.48 5.92
C VAL A 197 3.52 12.38 4.92
N GLN A 198 3.10 11.16 4.59
CA GLN A 198 2.06 10.86 3.59
C GLN A 198 0.70 10.51 4.21
N GLY A 199 0.65 10.26 5.52
CA GLY A 199 -0.59 9.88 6.17
C GLY A 199 -0.51 9.91 7.68
N VAL A 200 -1.68 9.88 8.29
CA VAL A 200 -1.86 9.85 9.73
C VAL A 200 -2.94 8.83 10.07
N ASN A 201 -2.72 8.09 11.15
CA ASN A 201 -3.70 7.22 11.72
C ASN A 201 -3.72 7.43 13.24
N SER A 202 -4.87 7.84 13.75
CA SER A 202 -5.15 7.88 15.18
C SER A 202 -6.42 7.07 15.38
N CYS A 203 -6.26 5.80 15.74
CA CYS A 203 -7.37 4.88 15.99
C CYS A 203 -7.33 4.28 17.39
N ASP A 204 -6.12 4.17 17.95
CA ASP A 204 -5.86 3.64 19.27
C ASP A 204 -5.58 4.78 20.24
N ARG A 205 -5.98 4.61 21.49
CA ARG A 205 -5.58 5.50 22.58
C ARG A 205 -4.10 5.32 22.93
N ARG A 206 -3.41 4.30 22.40
CA ARG A 206 -2.02 3.98 22.71
C ARG A 206 -0.98 4.80 21.95
N SER A 207 -1.22 5.04 20.66
CA SER A 207 -0.27 5.72 19.78
C SER A 207 -0.98 6.50 18.67
N ILE A 208 -0.23 7.42 18.07
CA ILE A 208 -0.55 8.04 16.79
C ILE A 208 0.49 7.57 15.78
N SER A 209 0.01 7.03 14.66
CA SER A 209 0.85 6.56 13.57
C SER A 209 0.98 7.65 12.51
N LEU A 210 2.21 8.05 12.19
CA LEU A 210 2.50 8.93 11.06
C LEU A 210 3.16 8.11 9.95
N LEU A 211 2.51 8.01 8.79
CA LEU A 211 3.03 7.30 7.62
C LEU A 211 4.12 8.14 6.96
N PHE A 212 5.38 7.73 7.08
CA PHE A 212 6.50 8.40 6.42
C PHE A 212 6.39 8.25 4.90
N ARG A 213 6.44 7.00 4.44
CA ARG A 213 6.48 6.61 3.03
C ARG A 213 5.87 5.23 2.84
N ARG A 214 5.33 5.01 1.65
CA ARG A 214 4.96 3.69 1.13
C ARG A 214 5.97 3.22 0.10
N TYR A 215 6.15 1.91 0.02
CA TYR A 215 6.87 1.27 -1.07
C TYR A 215 6.09 0.01 -1.46
N GLY A 216 5.33 0.10 -2.55
CA GLY A 216 4.37 -0.94 -2.89
C GLY A 216 3.33 -1.15 -1.78
N TYR A 217 3.19 -2.39 -1.30
CA TYR A 217 2.29 -2.72 -0.19
C TYR A 217 2.89 -2.52 1.20
N THR A 218 4.16 -2.13 1.31
CA THR A 218 4.79 -1.88 2.60
C THR A 218 4.63 -0.43 3.02
N LYS A 219 4.52 -0.23 4.34
CA LYS A 219 4.40 1.08 4.97
C LYS A 219 5.53 1.24 5.98
N SER A 220 6.19 2.38 5.92
CA SER A 220 7.14 2.83 6.93
C SER A 220 6.49 3.93 7.77
N VAL A 221 6.38 3.70 9.06
CA VAL A 221 5.50 4.45 9.97
C VAL A 221 6.26 4.85 11.22
N TYR A 222 6.09 6.10 11.65
CA TYR A 222 6.44 6.52 13.00
C TYR A 222 5.27 6.19 13.92
N GLU A 223 5.48 5.29 14.87
CA GLU A 223 4.54 5.08 15.97
C GLU A 223 4.94 5.99 17.12
N ILE A 224 4.09 6.95 17.45
CA ILE A 224 4.29 7.91 18.53
C ILE A 224 3.40 7.50 19.70
N TYR A 225 4.01 6.85 20.68
CA TYR A 225 3.34 6.31 21.86
C TYR A 225 3.12 7.38 22.92
N ARG A 226 1.97 7.29 23.60
CA ARG A 226 1.65 8.19 24.73
C ARG A 226 2.51 7.93 25.97
N SER A 227 3.09 6.74 26.09
CA SER A 227 3.99 6.40 27.19
C SER A 227 5.05 5.37 26.78
N LYS A 228 6.16 5.42 27.52
CA LYS A 228 7.28 4.48 27.36
C LYS A 228 6.90 3.02 27.59
N ASP A 229 6.06 2.76 28.58
CA ASP A 229 5.63 1.39 28.91
C ASP A 229 4.85 0.75 27.77
N ILE A 230 4.03 1.55 27.05
CA ILE A 230 3.30 1.09 25.87
C ILE A 230 4.29 0.79 24.74
N ALA A 231 5.22 1.70 24.46
CA ALA A 231 6.24 1.53 23.42
C ALA A 231 7.07 0.25 23.64
N ILE A 232 7.48 -0.01 24.89
CA ILE A 232 8.21 -1.22 25.26
C ILE A 232 7.33 -2.46 25.07
N THR A 233 6.08 -2.42 25.53
CA THR A 233 5.15 -3.56 25.41
C THR A 233 4.94 -3.95 23.95
N ASP A 234 4.73 -2.98 23.06
CA ASP A 234 4.49 -3.24 21.65
C ASP A 234 5.78 -3.65 20.91
N SER A 235 6.95 -3.18 21.35
CA SER A 235 8.24 -3.65 20.81
C SER A 235 8.46 -5.16 20.92
N TYR A 236 7.90 -5.80 21.97
CA TYR A 236 7.98 -7.26 22.12
C TYR A 236 7.05 -8.01 21.17
N ARG A 237 6.02 -7.33 20.64
CA ARG A 237 5.03 -7.92 19.73
C ARG A 237 5.48 -7.80 18.27
N GLN A 238 6.16 -6.72 17.95
CA GLN A 238 6.60 -6.41 16.59
C GLN A 238 8.08 -6.76 16.47
N SER A 239 8.39 -7.83 15.73
CA SER A 239 9.73 -8.44 15.62
C SER A 239 10.74 -7.56 14.83
N ASN A 240 11.45 -8.10 13.85
CA ASN A 240 12.52 -7.44 13.08
C ASN A 240 12.08 -6.21 12.26
N SER A 241 10.82 -5.83 12.34
CA SER A 241 10.22 -4.70 11.63
C SER A 241 9.94 -3.51 12.55
N TYR A 242 10.45 -3.55 13.78
CA TYR A 242 10.30 -2.52 14.80
C TYR A 242 11.65 -2.03 15.31
N ILE A 243 11.84 -0.72 15.37
CA ILE A 243 13.01 -0.08 16.00
C ILE A 243 12.51 0.95 17.00
N LEU A 244 12.76 0.75 18.28
CA LEU A 244 12.51 1.77 19.30
C LEU A 244 13.56 2.88 19.15
N PHE A 245 13.19 3.98 18.47
CA PHE A 245 14.09 5.07 18.15
C PHE A 245 14.41 5.92 19.38
N ASN A 246 13.40 6.19 20.21
CA ASN A 246 13.56 6.79 21.54
C ASN A 246 12.51 6.23 22.51
N ASP A 247 12.40 6.80 23.71
CA ASP A 247 11.51 6.29 24.76
C ASP A 247 10.02 6.20 24.37
N THR A 248 9.56 6.96 23.37
CA THR A 248 8.13 7.03 22.98
C THR A 248 7.90 6.93 21.48
N ILE A 249 8.95 6.93 20.65
CA ILE A 249 8.84 6.89 19.20
C ILE A 249 9.51 5.62 18.69
N ALA A 250 8.77 4.88 17.86
CA ALA A 250 9.30 3.74 17.15
C ALA A 250 9.16 3.88 15.65
N PHE A 251 10.13 3.34 14.92
CA PHE A 251 10.02 3.13 13.49
C PHE A 251 9.45 1.74 13.27
N VAL A 252 8.35 1.69 12.55
CA VAL A 252 7.64 0.45 12.26
C VAL A 252 7.55 0.26 10.76
N TYR A 253 7.85 -0.94 10.34
CA TYR A 253 7.72 -1.41 8.97
C TYR A 253 6.68 -2.54 8.94
N TYR A 254 5.66 -2.44 8.11
CA TYR A 254 4.71 -3.56 7.93
C TYR A 254 4.12 -3.60 6.52
N GLY A 255 3.83 -4.81 6.04
CA GLY A 255 3.28 -5.11 4.70
C GLY A 255 2.59 -6.49 4.67
N VAL A 256 1.80 -6.76 3.63
CA VAL A 256 0.81 -7.86 3.58
C VAL A 256 1.41 -9.25 3.26
N TYR A 257 2.70 -9.36 2.96
CA TYR A 257 3.29 -10.61 2.46
C TYR A 257 3.86 -11.54 3.56
N PRO A 258 3.74 -12.89 3.46
CA PRO A 258 4.28 -13.82 4.45
C PRO A 258 5.81 -13.82 4.45
N GLY A 259 6.38 -13.14 5.45
CA GLY A 259 7.81 -13.10 5.73
C GLY A 259 8.25 -11.69 6.13
N ASN A 260 7.93 -11.30 7.38
CA ASN A 260 8.31 -10.04 8.04
C ASN A 260 9.63 -9.45 7.49
N SER A 261 9.53 -8.61 6.47
CA SER A 261 10.65 -7.84 5.96
C SER A 261 10.78 -6.62 6.85
N GLY A 262 11.91 -6.49 7.54
CA GLY A 262 12.25 -5.31 8.32
C GLY A 262 12.81 -4.21 7.44
N PHE A 263 13.24 -3.11 8.06
CA PHE A 263 13.98 -2.07 7.36
C PHE A 263 15.19 -2.66 6.61
N PRO A 264 15.47 -2.24 5.36
CA PRO A 264 16.59 -2.77 4.58
C PRO A 264 17.94 -2.67 5.30
N ASP A 265 18.13 -1.61 6.08
CA ASP A 265 19.33 -1.27 6.84
C ASP A 265 19.22 -1.58 8.35
N TYR A 266 18.20 -2.34 8.77
CA TYR A 266 17.88 -2.59 10.19
C TYR A 266 19.11 -2.92 11.05
N LYS A 267 19.93 -3.87 10.59
CA LYS A 267 21.11 -4.31 11.34
C LYS A 267 22.15 -3.19 11.49
N GLN A 268 22.49 -2.53 10.39
CA GLN A 268 23.47 -1.45 10.39
C GLN A 268 23.02 -0.29 11.28
N PHE A 269 21.76 0.12 11.15
CA PHE A 269 21.19 1.22 11.92
C PHE A 269 21.14 0.91 13.42
N THR A 270 20.66 -0.28 13.82
CA THR A 270 20.57 -0.67 15.23
C THR A 270 21.95 -0.84 15.88
N ASP A 271 22.96 -1.31 15.14
CA ASP A 271 24.33 -1.40 15.64
C ASP A 271 24.94 0.00 15.86
N GLN A 272 24.69 0.95 14.96
CA GLN A 272 25.10 2.35 15.12
C GLN A 272 24.46 3.01 16.35
N MET A 273 23.13 2.84 16.54
CA MET A 273 22.44 3.34 17.73
C MET A 273 23.01 2.78 19.03
N ARG A 274 23.33 1.47 19.07
CA ARG A 274 23.94 0.83 20.24
C ARG A 274 25.32 1.40 20.54
N GLN A 275 26.14 1.63 19.52
CA GLN A 275 27.46 2.23 19.68
C GLN A 275 27.37 3.66 20.22
N GLN A 276 26.49 4.49 19.66
CA GLN A 276 26.26 5.85 20.15
C GLN A 276 25.79 5.86 21.61
N LYS A 277 24.89 4.95 21.98
CA LYS A 277 24.44 4.83 23.38
C LYS A 277 25.56 4.45 24.34
N ARG A 278 26.44 3.51 23.95
CA ARG A 278 27.62 3.14 24.75
C ARG A 278 28.57 4.32 24.95
N LEU A 279 28.91 5.03 23.87
CA LEU A 279 29.77 6.21 23.91
C LEU A 279 29.22 7.35 24.78
N ASN A 280 27.89 7.44 24.92
CA ASN A 280 27.25 8.43 25.80
C ASN A 280 27.20 7.97 27.27
N CYS A 281 27.14 6.66 27.54
CA CYS A 281 27.24 6.13 28.91
C CYS A 281 28.67 6.22 29.46
N ASP A 282 29.68 6.05 28.61
CA ASP A 282 31.10 6.11 29.02
C ASP A 282 31.61 7.54 29.32
N LYS A 283 30.76 8.57 29.11
CA LYS A 283 31.05 9.98 29.39
C LYS A 283 30.57 10.46 30.77
N TYR A 284 29.95 9.59 31.56
CA TYR A 284 29.45 9.86 32.91
C TYR A 284 29.91 8.77 33.88
#